data_AF-A0A9W6X256-F1
#
_entry.id   AF-A0A9W6X256-F1
#
_cell.length_a   1.000
_cell.length_b   1.000
_cell.length_c   1.000
_cell.angle_alpha   90.00
_cell.angle_beta   90.00
_cell.angle_gamma   90.00
#
_symmetry.space_group_name_H-M   'P 1'
#
loop_
_entity.id
_entity.type
_entity.pdbx_description
1 polymer ?
#
loop_
_entity_poly.entity_id
_entity_poly.type
_entity_poly.pdbx_seq_one_letter_code
_entity_poly.pdbx_strand_id
1 'polypeptide(L)'
;MKWWPGALARTANFGVVYARLLLHGKDYGVHNFMVQLRDLETHDAMPGVTLGDIGPKIGFNNVDNGYCKFNRVRIPRHNMGMRFATVTREGKYVKNSGVPQEVLYFTMLQTRMVFIRSAGINLAKACTITIRYSAVRQQGYDANNPKSKEELSVLDYQTQQYRLFPLLAAAYAIACGGHGYLLSSGKSTPLLKKLIFHQNAHTTFVCLTGLPVGFRVYEATPKNDVQELIFCLVLHSDSAGRRRTNCYHGRGQSGAFCAGLCC
;
A
#
# COMPACT_ATOMS: atom_id res chain seq x y z
N MET A 1 -7.33 -19.10 -10.91
CA MET A 1 -5.96 -18.62 -11.12
C MET A 1 -5.70 -17.49 -10.12
N LYS A 2 -4.52 -17.43 -9.51
CA LYS A 2 -4.05 -16.30 -8.69
C LYS A 2 -3.17 -15.40 -9.56
N TRP A 3 -3.23 -14.09 -9.33
CA TRP A 3 -2.63 -13.08 -10.20
C TRP A 3 -2.18 -11.87 -9.36
N TRP A 4 -0.97 -11.33 -9.61
CA TRP A 4 -0.25 -10.27 -8.88
C TRP A 4 0.55 -10.59 -7.60
N PRO A 5 0.56 -11.78 -6.96
CA PRO A 5 1.41 -11.97 -5.80
C PRO A 5 2.89 -11.68 -6.12
N GLY A 6 3.50 -10.78 -5.35
CA GLY A 6 4.94 -10.53 -5.42
C GLY A 6 5.72 -11.77 -4.95
N ALA A 7 6.98 -11.91 -5.39
CA ALA A 7 7.82 -13.09 -5.13
C ALA A 7 7.34 -14.39 -5.78
N LEU A 8 6.16 -14.43 -6.42
CA LEU A 8 5.57 -15.68 -6.88
C LEU A 8 6.19 -16.21 -8.17
N ALA A 9 6.61 -15.32 -9.07
CA ALA A 9 7.07 -15.74 -10.39
C ALA A 9 8.36 -16.56 -10.29
N ARG A 10 9.30 -16.16 -9.41
CA ARG A 10 10.63 -16.78 -9.35
C ARG A 10 11.13 -17.10 -7.96
N THR A 11 10.69 -16.40 -6.91
CA THR A 11 11.41 -16.44 -5.62
C THR A 11 10.77 -17.35 -4.57
N ALA A 12 9.44 -17.40 -4.50
CA ALA A 12 8.72 -18.00 -3.38
C ALA A 12 8.59 -19.52 -3.49
N ASN A 13 9.06 -20.24 -2.45
CA ASN A 13 8.88 -21.70 -2.31
C ASN A 13 7.56 -22.08 -1.67
N PHE A 14 7.02 -21.20 -0.82
CA PHE A 14 5.75 -21.38 -0.14
C PHE A 14 4.85 -20.18 -0.39
N GLY A 15 3.55 -20.42 -0.43
CA GLY A 15 2.54 -19.37 -0.56
C GLY A 15 1.38 -19.59 0.40
N VAL A 16 0.89 -18.49 0.96
CA VAL A 16 -0.39 -18.49 1.69
C VAL A 16 -1.50 -18.28 0.67
N VAL A 17 -2.24 -19.35 0.39
CA VAL A 17 -3.32 -19.38 -0.59
C VAL A 17 -4.65 -19.18 0.09
N TYR A 18 -5.37 -18.12 -0.30
CA TYR A 18 -6.76 -17.92 0.12
C TYR A 18 -7.70 -18.70 -0.79
N ALA A 19 -8.47 -19.64 -0.25
CA ALA A 19 -9.42 -20.47 -0.99
C ALA A 19 -10.71 -20.69 -0.18
N ARG A 20 -11.80 -21.06 -0.87
CA ARG A 20 -13.07 -21.41 -0.20
C ARG A 20 -12.92 -22.79 0.44
N LEU A 21 -13.25 -22.90 1.72
CA LEU A 21 -13.24 -24.16 2.45
C LEU A 21 -14.56 -24.90 2.21
N LEU A 22 -14.47 -26.05 1.53
CA LEU A 22 -15.60 -26.93 1.26
C LEU A 22 -15.48 -28.21 2.10
N LEU A 23 -16.47 -28.51 2.95
CA LEU A 23 -16.53 -29.72 3.78
C LEU A 23 -17.90 -30.37 3.62
N HIS A 24 -17.94 -31.67 3.28
CA HIS A 24 -19.19 -32.43 3.10
C HIS A 24 -20.25 -31.72 2.24
N GLY A 25 -19.82 -31.07 1.14
CA GLY A 25 -20.72 -30.33 0.24
C GLY A 25 -21.16 -28.95 0.75
N LYS A 26 -20.73 -28.53 1.95
CA LYS A 26 -21.01 -27.21 2.52
C LYS A 26 -19.81 -26.28 2.39
N ASP A 27 -20.11 -25.02 2.10
CA ASP A 27 -19.12 -23.94 2.00
C ASP A 27 -19.04 -23.12 3.30
N TYR A 28 -17.82 -22.96 3.79
CA TYR A 28 -17.49 -22.23 5.02
C TYR A 28 -16.78 -20.89 4.76
N GLY A 29 -16.69 -20.46 3.51
CA GLY A 29 -16.07 -19.21 3.10
C GLY A 29 -14.55 -19.30 2.97
N VAL A 30 -13.92 -18.13 2.83
CA VAL A 30 -12.50 -18.01 2.48
C VAL A 30 -11.61 -18.24 3.70
N HIS A 31 -10.66 -19.16 3.56
CA HIS A 31 -9.63 -19.47 4.55
C HIS A 31 -8.26 -19.46 3.91
N ASN A 32 -7.22 -19.33 4.74
CA ASN A 32 -5.83 -19.35 4.31
C ASN A 32 -5.21 -20.74 4.49
N PHE A 33 -4.48 -21.18 3.46
CA PHE A 33 -3.81 -22.46 3.41
C PHE A 33 -2.35 -22.25 3.03
N MET A 34 -1.42 -22.82 3.80
CA MET A 34 -0.01 -22.85 3.44
C MET A 34 0.21 -23.92 2.37
N VAL A 35 0.71 -23.53 1.21
CA VAL A 35 0.95 -24.45 0.09
C VAL A 35 2.41 -24.34 -0.32
N GLN A 36 3.07 -25.49 -0.45
CA GLN A 36 4.38 -25.56 -1.08
C GLN A 36 4.20 -25.41 -2.59
N LEU A 37 4.84 -24.39 -3.16
CA LEU A 37 4.76 -24.04 -4.58
C LEU A 37 5.91 -24.63 -5.36
N ARG A 38 7.10 -24.71 -4.74
CA ARG A 38 8.33 -25.20 -5.35
C ARG A 38 9.03 -26.22 -4.47
N ASP A 39 9.76 -27.12 -5.10
CA ASP A 39 10.69 -28.01 -4.42
C ASP A 39 11.83 -27.22 -3.78
N LEU A 40 12.35 -27.68 -2.63
CA LEU A 40 13.34 -26.93 -1.85
C LEU A 40 14.77 -27.08 -2.37
N GLU A 41 15.04 -28.15 -3.12
CA GLU A 41 16.38 -28.44 -3.63
C GLU A 41 16.53 -27.97 -5.08
N THR A 42 15.56 -28.33 -5.91
CA THR A 42 15.56 -28.05 -7.36
C THR A 42 14.92 -26.71 -7.73
N HIS A 43 14.09 -26.15 -6.84
CA HIS A 43 13.30 -24.94 -7.08
C HIS A 43 12.25 -25.05 -8.20
N ASP A 44 12.02 -26.27 -8.68
CA ASP A 44 11.01 -26.59 -9.68
C ASP A 44 9.60 -26.54 -9.09
N ALA A 45 8.60 -26.31 -9.94
CA ALA A 45 7.21 -26.24 -9.49
C ALA A 45 6.73 -27.60 -8.98
N MET A 46 6.03 -27.59 -7.83
CA MET A 46 5.42 -28.80 -7.26
C MET A 46 4.37 -29.40 -8.20
N PRO A 47 4.14 -30.73 -8.19
CA PRO A 47 3.14 -31.37 -9.03
C PRO A 47 1.74 -30.73 -8.89
N GLY A 48 1.15 -30.37 -10.03
CA GLY A 48 -0.16 -29.70 -10.08
C GLY A 48 -0.14 -28.20 -9.78
N VAL A 49 1.04 -27.60 -9.54
CA VAL A 49 1.22 -26.15 -9.44
C VAL A 49 1.79 -25.62 -10.76
N THR A 50 1.15 -24.62 -11.34
CA THR A 50 1.67 -23.90 -12.52
C THR A 50 1.96 -22.47 -12.13
N LEU A 51 3.21 -22.05 -12.28
CA LEU A 51 3.71 -20.72 -11.93
C LEU A 51 4.21 -20.01 -13.19
N GLY A 52 4.19 -18.68 -13.17
CA GLY A 52 4.80 -17.87 -14.22
C GLY A 52 4.85 -16.39 -13.85
N ASP A 53 5.59 -15.62 -14.62
CA ASP A 53 5.65 -14.16 -14.52
C ASP A 53 4.48 -13.53 -15.26
N ILE A 54 3.93 -12.44 -14.71
CA ILE A 54 2.88 -11.67 -15.39
C ILE A 54 3.45 -10.77 -16.51
N GLY A 55 4.76 -10.51 -16.48
CA GLY A 55 5.47 -9.72 -17.48
C GLY A 55 5.76 -8.27 -17.06
N PRO A 56 6.04 -7.40 -18.04
CA PRO A 56 6.46 -6.02 -17.79
C PRO A 56 5.35 -5.19 -17.13
N LYS A 57 5.74 -4.38 -16.15
CA LYS A 57 4.86 -3.51 -15.37
C LYS A 57 5.26 -2.04 -15.58
N ILE A 58 4.30 -1.13 -15.37
CA ILE A 58 4.57 0.32 -15.42
C ILE A 58 5.59 0.76 -14.36
N GLY A 59 5.65 0.03 -13.24
CA GLY A 59 6.58 0.21 -12.14
C GLY A 59 6.86 -1.12 -11.45
N PHE A 60 7.80 -1.12 -10.49
CA PHE A 60 8.14 -2.32 -9.72
C PHE A 60 8.60 -3.51 -10.56
N ASN A 61 9.30 -3.27 -11.68
CA ASN A 61 9.85 -4.34 -12.52
C ASN A 61 10.91 -5.19 -11.80
N ASN A 62 11.43 -4.72 -10.68
CA ASN A 62 12.30 -5.48 -9.78
C ASN A 62 11.55 -6.49 -8.90
N VAL A 63 10.22 -6.40 -8.84
CA VAL A 63 9.37 -7.38 -8.15
C VAL A 63 8.87 -8.40 -9.17
N ASP A 64 9.14 -9.67 -8.89
CA ASP A 64 8.76 -10.83 -9.68
C ASP A 64 7.31 -11.24 -9.39
N ASN A 65 6.38 -10.32 -9.68
CA ASN A 65 4.95 -10.60 -9.60
C ASN A 65 4.58 -11.74 -10.54
N GLY A 66 3.89 -12.75 -10.01
CA GLY A 66 3.55 -13.94 -10.77
C GLY A 66 2.07 -14.26 -10.82
N TYR A 67 1.77 -15.30 -11.57
CA TYR A 67 0.50 -16.00 -11.51
C TYR A 67 0.68 -17.43 -11.01
N CYS A 68 -0.36 -17.98 -10.42
CA CYS A 68 -0.37 -19.37 -9.97
C CYS A 68 -1.70 -20.06 -10.26
N LYS A 69 -1.64 -21.26 -10.83
CA LYS A 69 -2.79 -22.16 -11.01
C LYS A 69 -2.54 -23.44 -10.24
N PHE A 70 -3.56 -23.89 -9.53
CA PHE A 70 -3.54 -25.15 -8.79
C PHE A 70 -4.44 -26.15 -9.50
N ASN A 71 -3.93 -27.36 -9.75
CA ASN A 71 -4.66 -28.47 -10.32
C ASN A 71 -4.63 -29.66 -9.33
N ARG A 72 -5.71 -29.84 -8.57
CA ARG A 72 -5.89 -30.94 -7.61
C ARG A 72 -4.70 -31.16 -6.65
N VAL A 73 -4.06 -30.07 -6.24
CA VAL A 73 -2.93 -30.09 -5.30
C VAL A 73 -3.42 -30.55 -3.92
N ARG A 74 -2.70 -31.50 -3.33
CA ARG A 74 -2.98 -32.03 -1.99
C ARG A 74 -2.05 -31.38 -0.98
N ILE A 75 -2.62 -30.96 0.14
CA ILE A 75 -1.87 -30.43 1.28
C ILE A 75 -2.36 -31.10 2.57
N PRO A 76 -1.51 -31.22 3.60
CA PRO A 76 -1.94 -31.69 4.91
C PRO A 76 -2.98 -30.76 5.53
N ARG A 77 -3.92 -31.30 6.31
CA ARG A 77 -4.94 -30.52 7.04
C ARG A 77 -4.32 -29.44 7.93
N HIS A 78 -3.17 -29.71 8.54
CA HIS A 78 -2.49 -28.78 9.44
C HIS A 78 -1.93 -27.53 8.74
N ASN A 79 -1.86 -27.52 7.40
CA ASN A 79 -1.46 -26.35 6.64
C ASN A 79 -2.55 -25.27 6.57
N MET A 80 -3.78 -25.56 7.02
CA MET A 80 -4.82 -24.56 7.19
C MET A 80 -4.48 -23.64 8.38
N GLY A 81 -4.65 -22.33 8.21
CA GLY A 81 -4.46 -21.34 9.28
C GLY A 81 -5.54 -21.43 10.37
N MET A 82 -5.37 -22.34 11.35
CA MET A 82 -6.42 -22.71 12.30
C MET A 82 -6.57 -21.83 13.56
N ARG A 83 -6.10 -20.58 13.53
CA ARG A 83 -6.18 -19.68 14.71
C ARG A 83 -7.60 -19.28 15.06
N PHE A 84 -8.43 -18.94 14.07
CA PHE A 84 -9.80 -18.44 14.25
C PHE A 84 -10.86 -19.52 14.00
N ALA A 85 -10.54 -20.52 13.18
CA ALA A 85 -11.42 -21.62 12.86
C ALA A 85 -10.58 -22.88 12.62
N THR A 86 -11.02 -23.99 13.20
CA THR A 86 -10.33 -25.28 13.18
C THR A 86 -11.17 -26.30 12.42
N VAL A 87 -10.52 -27.15 11.65
CA VAL A 87 -11.16 -28.34 11.04
C VAL A 87 -10.62 -29.57 11.75
N THR A 88 -11.48 -30.37 12.37
CA THR A 88 -11.07 -31.59 13.09
C THR A 88 -10.68 -32.71 12.10
N ARG A 89 -10.11 -33.82 12.60
CA ARG A 89 -9.74 -34.95 11.75
C ARG A 89 -10.97 -35.60 11.10
N GLU A 90 -12.12 -35.51 11.76
CA GLU A 90 -13.41 -36.03 11.33
C GLU A 90 -14.08 -35.11 10.28
N GLY A 91 -13.46 -33.97 9.92
CA GLY A 91 -14.02 -33.03 8.95
C GLY A 91 -15.02 -32.03 9.55
N LYS A 92 -15.09 -31.92 10.89
CA LYS A 92 -15.97 -30.97 11.56
C LYS A 92 -15.33 -29.58 11.62
N TYR A 93 -16.07 -28.57 11.17
CA TYR A 93 -15.69 -27.16 11.32
C TYR A 93 -16.04 -26.65 12.71
N VAL A 94 -15.06 -26.06 13.40
CA VAL A 94 -15.20 -25.48 14.74
C VAL A 94 -14.67 -24.04 14.72
N LYS A 95 -15.52 -23.07 15.05
CA LYS A 95 -15.09 -21.68 15.21
C LYS A 95 -14.48 -21.49 16.60
N ASN A 96 -13.28 -20.93 16.69
CA ASN A 96 -12.64 -20.69 17.98
C ASN A 96 -13.24 -19.42 18.61
N SER A 97 -14.05 -19.58 19.66
CA SER A 97 -14.73 -18.47 20.35
C SER A 97 -13.80 -17.58 21.17
N GLY A 98 -12.61 -18.07 21.54
CA GLY A 98 -11.63 -17.33 22.34
C GLY A 98 -10.81 -16.28 21.56
N VAL A 99 -11.03 -16.12 20.25
CA VAL A 99 -10.31 -15.13 19.44
C VAL A 99 -11.32 -14.17 18.80
N PRO A 100 -11.32 -12.88 19.19
CA PRO A 100 -12.17 -11.88 18.56
C PRO A 100 -11.85 -11.77 17.08
N GLN A 101 -12.87 -11.77 16.21
CA GLN A 101 -12.68 -11.64 14.76
C GLN A 101 -12.19 -10.24 14.36
N GLU A 102 -12.36 -9.27 15.25
CA GLU A 102 -11.89 -7.89 15.18
C GLU A 102 -10.38 -7.80 14.99
N VAL A 103 -9.63 -8.79 15.49
CA VAL A 103 -8.17 -8.86 15.34
C VAL A 103 -7.73 -9.03 13.89
N LEU A 104 -8.57 -9.63 13.02
CA LEU A 104 -8.28 -9.73 11.58
C LEU A 104 -8.24 -8.33 10.94
N TYR A 105 -9.18 -7.46 11.33
CA TYR A 105 -9.26 -6.08 10.81
C TYR A 105 -8.09 -5.22 11.27
N PHE A 106 -7.52 -5.50 12.44
CA PHE A 106 -6.36 -4.76 12.95
C PHE A 106 -5.18 -4.80 11.98
N THR A 107 -4.86 -5.98 11.41
CA THR A 107 -3.77 -6.12 10.45
C THR A 107 -4.00 -5.28 9.19
N MET A 108 -5.24 -5.24 8.69
CA MET A 108 -5.62 -4.43 7.53
C MET A 108 -5.45 -2.93 7.81
N LEU A 109 -5.88 -2.45 8.98
CA LEU A 109 -5.75 -1.05 9.37
C LEU A 109 -4.28 -0.64 9.52
N GLN A 110 -3.47 -1.50 10.14
CA GLN A 110 -2.04 -1.27 10.30
C GLN A 110 -1.34 -1.12 8.94
N THR A 111 -1.62 -2.01 7.98
CA THR A 111 -1.04 -1.92 6.64
C THR A 111 -1.42 -0.62 5.92
N ARG A 112 -2.69 -0.20 6.00
CA ARG A 112 -3.15 1.07 5.38
C ARG A 112 -2.39 2.29 5.92
N MET A 113 -2.10 2.29 7.21
CA MET A 113 -1.39 3.41 7.84
C MET A 113 0.06 3.50 7.40
N VAL A 114 0.70 2.37 7.13
CA VAL A 114 2.03 2.34 6.51
C VAL A 114 2.00 2.98 5.12
N PHE A 115 0.96 2.72 4.31
CA PHE A 115 0.81 3.33 3.00
C PHE A 115 0.60 4.84 3.06
N ILE A 116 -0.26 5.32 3.96
CA ILE A 116 -0.49 6.78 4.16
C ILE A 116 0.82 7.47 4.53
N ARG A 117 1.58 6.91 5.48
CA ARG A 117 2.90 7.45 5.85
C ARG A 117 3.87 7.45 4.67
N SER A 118 3.92 6.36 3.91
CA SER A 118 4.79 6.25 2.73
C SER A 118 4.44 7.29 1.66
N ALA A 119 3.15 7.54 1.43
CA ALA A 119 2.67 8.57 0.52
C ALA A 119 3.17 9.97 0.93
N GLY A 120 3.05 10.33 2.21
CA GLY A 120 3.56 11.61 2.72
C GLY A 120 5.07 11.78 2.53
N ILE A 121 5.86 10.72 2.76
CA ILE A 121 7.31 10.75 2.56
C ILE A 121 7.66 10.91 1.07
N ASN A 122 6.97 10.20 0.17
CA ASN A 122 7.23 10.32 -1.27
C ASN A 122 6.82 11.69 -1.82
N LEU A 123 5.71 12.25 -1.32
CA LEU A 123 5.31 13.63 -1.65
C LEU A 123 6.36 14.64 -1.16
N ALA A 124 6.89 14.48 0.06
CA ALA A 124 7.94 15.34 0.59
C ALA A 124 9.23 15.30 -0.26
N LYS A 125 9.62 14.11 -0.75
CA LYS A 125 10.76 13.97 -1.67
C LYS A 125 10.51 14.71 -2.99
N ALA A 126 9.32 14.55 -3.57
CA ALA A 126 8.94 15.28 -4.78
C ALA A 126 8.97 16.79 -4.55
N CYS A 127 8.29 17.30 -3.52
CA CYS A 127 8.28 18.72 -3.18
C CYS A 127 9.71 19.28 -2.99
N THR A 128 10.59 18.54 -2.29
CA THR A 128 11.99 18.94 -2.10
C THR A 128 12.71 19.14 -3.43
N ILE A 129 12.55 18.21 -4.38
CA ILE A 129 13.19 18.30 -5.70
C ILE A 129 12.69 19.52 -6.48
N THR A 130 11.37 19.77 -6.58
CA THR A 130 10.93 20.94 -7.37
C THR A 130 11.05 22.27 -6.67
N ILE A 131 11.02 22.34 -5.34
CA ILE A 131 11.30 23.61 -4.63
C ILE A 131 12.76 24.00 -4.86
N ARG A 132 13.71 23.07 -4.70
CA ARG A 132 15.14 23.32 -4.99
C ARG A 132 15.37 23.70 -6.45
N TYR A 133 14.73 22.99 -7.38
CA TYR A 133 14.84 23.33 -8.79
C TYR A 133 14.23 24.70 -9.09
N SER A 134 13.06 25.03 -8.52
CA SER A 134 12.38 26.30 -8.75
C SER A 134 13.17 27.48 -8.18
N ALA A 135 13.89 27.28 -7.06
CA ALA A 135 14.72 28.31 -6.45
C ALA A 135 15.94 28.69 -7.31
N VAL A 136 16.53 27.71 -8.01
CA VAL A 136 17.72 27.94 -8.86
C VAL A 136 17.34 28.27 -10.31
N ARG A 137 16.21 27.77 -10.80
CA ARG A 137 15.76 28.02 -12.16
C ARG A 137 15.28 29.46 -12.27
N GLN A 138 16.05 30.26 -13.00
CA GLN A 138 15.61 31.58 -13.44
C GLN A 138 14.92 31.45 -14.80
N GLN A 139 13.76 32.09 -14.94
CA GLN A 139 13.04 32.18 -16.22
C GLN A 139 12.00 33.29 -16.16
N GLY A 140 12.01 34.16 -17.17
CA GLY A 140 11.10 35.28 -17.29
C GLY A 140 11.60 36.53 -16.54
N TYR A 141 10.92 37.64 -16.78
CA TYR A 141 11.28 38.94 -16.22
C TYR A 141 10.18 39.40 -15.27
N ASP A 142 10.58 40.18 -14.26
CA ASP A 142 9.64 40.76 -13.32
C ASP A 142 8.71 41.76 -14.03
N ALA A 143 7.41 41.44 -14.04
CA ALA A 143 6.39 42.33 -14.58
C ALA A 143 6.30 43.65 -13.80
N ASN A 144 6.69 43.65 -12.52
CA ASN A 144 6.67 44.83 -11.65
C ASN A 144 7.93 45.70 -11.83
N ASN A 145 9.00 45.17 -12.45
CA ASN A 145 10.21 45.94 -12.75
C ASN A 145 10.65 45.72 -14.22
N PRO A 146 10.02 46.41 -15.18
CA PRO A 146 10.29 46.24 -16.61
C PRO A 146 11.71 46.64 -17.04
N LYS A 147 12.47 47.32 -16.19
CA LYS A 147 13.86 47.75 -16.44
C LYS A 147 14.89 46.74 -15.95
N SER A 148 14.47 45.75 -15.16
CA SER A 148 15.33 44.64 -14.72
C SER A 148 15.73 43.79 -15.92
N LYS A 149 17.03 43.53 -16.07
CA LYS A 149 17.57 42.56 -17.04
C LYS A 149 17.85 41.20 -16.41
N GLU A 150 17.71 41.08 -15.09
CA GLU A 150 17.94 39.84 -14.37
C GLU A 150 16.67 38.97 -14.44
N GLU A 151 16.86 37.70 -14.76
CA GLU A 151 15.76 36.74 -14.77
C GLU A 151 15.35 36.39 -13.33
N LEU A 152 14.04 36.40 -13.07
CA LEU A 152 13.49 36.07 -11.75
C LEU A 152 13.55 34.56 -11.52
N SER A 153 13.81 34.16 -10.28
CA SER A 153 13.66 32.76 -9.86
C SER A 153 12.23 32.30 -10.04
N VAL A 154 12.03 31.09 -10.57
CA VAL A 154 10.69 30.55 -10.81
C VAL A 154 9.91 30.38 -9.50
N LEU A 155 10.60 30.20 -8.37
CA LEU A 155 9.97 30.11 -7.05
C LEU A 155 9.34 31.43 -6.58
N ASP A 156 9.78 32.58 -7.10
CA ASP A 156 9.29 33.89 -6.67
C ASP A 156 7.92 34.23 -7.28
N TYR A 157 7.51 33.54 -8.34
CA TYR A 157 6.17 33.70 -8.89
C TYR A 157 5.10 33.13 -7.95
N GLN A 158 4.11 33.97 -7.60
CA GLN A 158 2.98 33.56 -6.77
C GLN A 158 2.23 32.34 -7.32
N THR A 159 2.13 32.20 -8.64
CA THR A 159 1.51 31.04 -9.29
C THR A 159 2.26 29.74 -9.01
N GLN A 160 3.59 29.79 -8.94
CA GLN A 160 4.42 28.64 -8.59
C GLN A 160 4.31 28.33 -7.09
N GLN A 161 4.34 29.35 -6.23
CA GLN A 161 4.18 29.19 -4.77
C GLN A 161 2.83 28.57 -4.41
N TYR A 162 1.74 29.05 -5.03
CA TYR A 162 0.39 28.54 -4.82
C TYR A 162 0.25 27.06 -5.22
N ARG A 163 1.04 26.59 -6.19
CA ARG A 163 1.05 25.17 -6.58
C ARG A 163 1.92 24.31 -5.65
N LEU A 164 3.04 24.84 -5.14
CA LEU A 164 4.03 24.03 -4.41
C LEU A 164 3.85 24.03 -2.90
N PHE A 165 3.52 25.17 -2.29
CA PHE A 165 3.47 25.29 -0.83
C PHE A 165 2.30 24.53 -0.19
N PRO A 166 1.10 24.46 -0.78
CA PRO A 166 0.04 23.59 -0.26
C PRO A 166 0.44 22.11 -0.29
N LEU A 167 1.12 21.64 -1.33
CA LEU A 167 1.62 20.27 -1.42
C LEU A 167 2.71 19.97 -0.39
N LEU A 168 3.57 20.94 -0.10
CA LEU A 168 4.55 20.82 0.98
C LEU A 168 3.86 20.70 2.34
N ALA A 169 2.90 21.59 2.64
CA ALA A 169 2.14 21.55 3.88
C ALA A 169 1.38 20.23 4.05
N ALA A 170 0.74 19.74 2.97
CA ALA A 170 0.08 18.44 2.94
C ALA A 170 1.06 17.28 3.21
N ALA A 171 2.27 17.31 2.64
CA ALA A 171 3.28 16.29 2.90
C ALA A 171 3.66 16.20 4.39
N TYR A 172 3.84 17.35 5.06
CA TYR A 172 4.09 17.40 6.50
C TYR A 172 2.89 16.88 7.31
N ALA A 173 1.67 17.32 6.97
CA ALA A 173 0.45 16.88 7.66
C ALA A 173 0.28 15.35 7.58
N ILE A 174 0.41 14.77 6.38
CA ILE A 174 0.28 13.34 6.14
C ILE A 174 1.39 12.54 6.84
N ALA A 175 2.64 13.00 6.75
CA ALA A 175 3.77 12.31 7.36
C ALA A 175 3.70 12.29 8.89
N CYS A 176 3.36 13.44 9.50
CA CYS A 176 3.18 13.56 10.94
C CYS A 176 1.97 12.76 11.43
N GLY A 177 0.82 12.84 10.73
CA GLY A 177 -0.37 12.06 11.06
C GLY A 177 -0.13 10.55 11.01
N GLY A 178 0.51 10.07 9.94
CA GLY A 178 0.91 8.67 9.81
C GLY A 178 1.88 8.23 10.92
N HIS A 179 2.86 9.07 11.29
CA HIS A 179 3.81 8.77 12.37
C HIS A 179 3.14 8.66 13.73
N GLY A 180 2.27 9.61 14.08
CA GLY A 180 1.54 9.61 15.36
C GLY A 180 0.68 8.36 15.52
N TYR A 181 0.00 7.93 14.45
CA TYR A 181 -0.79 6.70 14.47
C TYR A 181 0.08 5.45 14.65
N LEU A 182 1.20 5.34 13.90
CA LEU A 182 2.11 4.21 14.02
C LEU A 182 2.66 4.06 15.45
N LEU A 183 3.04 5.17 16.10
CA LEU A 183 3.48 5.18 17.50
C LEU A 183 2.38 4.72 18.46
N SER A 184 1.13 5.17 18.24
CA SER A 184 -0.02 4.72 19.04
C SER A 184 -0.28 3.22 18.86
N SER A 185 -0.30 2.74 17.62
CA SER A 185 -0.53 1.33 17.29
C SER A 185 0.54 0.40 17.87
N GLY A 186 1.81 0.80 17.85
CA GLY A 186 2.92 0.06 18.45
C GLY A 186 2.76 -0.13 19.96
N LYS A 187 2.37 0.93 20.68
CA LYS A 187 2.07 0.88 22.12
C LYS A 187 0.82 0.03 22.43
N SER A 188 -0.14 -0.01 21.50
CA SER A 188 -1.34 -0.83 21.64
C SER A 188 -1.10 -2.32 21.38
N THR A 189 -0.07 -2.76 20.65
CA THR A 189 0.12 -4.20 20.34
C THR A 189 0.34 -5.14 21.54
N PRO A 190 1.11 -4.79 22.59
CA PRO A 190 1.16 -5.60 23.81
C PRO A 190 -0.05 -5.35 24.73
N LEU A 191 -0.62 -4.13 24.71
CA LEU A 191 -1.73 -3.75 25.58
C LEU A 191 -3.08 -4.33 25.10
N LEU A 192 -3.36 -4.41 23.79
CA LEU A 192 -4.54 -5.06 23.22
C LEU A 192 -4.53 -6.56 23.51
N LYS A 193 -3.36 -7.22 23.48
CA LYS A 193 -3.24 -8.62 23.90
C LYS A 193 -3.65 -8.82 25.36
N LYS A 194 -3.47 -7.81 26.23
CA LYS A 194 -3.90 -7.82 27.64
C LYS A 194 -5.32 -7.29 27.86
N LEU A 195 -5.75 -6.24 27.14
CA LEU A 195 -7.07 -5.59 27.31
C LEU A 195 -8.21 -6.36 26.65
N ILE A 196 -7.96 -7.23 25.68
CA ILE A 196 -8.99 -8.14 25.14
C ILE A 196 -9.52 -9.10 26.24
N PHE A 197 -8.80 -9.28 27.36
CA PHE A 197 -9.24 -10.09 28.49
C PHE A 197 -10.10 -9.36 29.53
N HIS A 198 -10.27 -8.03 29.45
CA HIS A 198 -11.08 -7.30 30.42
C HIS A 198 -12.04 -6.31 29.74
N GLN A 199 -13.33 -6.48 30.05
CA GLN A 199 -14.50 -5.66 29.71
C GLN A 199 -14.22 -4.26 29.11
N ASN A 200 -14.99 -3.91 28.06
CA ASN A 200 -15.23 -2.56 27.50
C ASN A 200 -14.44 -2.15 26.22
N ALA A 201 -14.12 -3.08 25.32
CA ALA A 201 -13.46 -2.76 24.05
C ALA A 201 -14.41 -2.35 22.89
N HIS A 202 -15.72 -2.51 23.02
CA HIS A 202 -16.66 -2.22 21.92
C HIS A 202 -16.70 -0.72 21.55
N THR A 203 -16.56 0.19 22.52
CA THR A 203 -16.69 1.65 22.29
C THR A 203 -15.40 2.25 21.70
N THR A 204 -14.23 1.79 22.13
CA THR A 204 -12.94 2.28 21.62
C THR A 204 -12.64 1.74 20.21
N PHE A 205 -13.09 0.51 19.90
CA PHE A 205 -12.93 -0.07 18.57
C PHE A 205 -13.80 0.64 17.51
N VAL A 206 -15.01 1.06 17.84
CA VAL A 206 -15.86 1.89 16.95
C VAL A 206 -15.23 3.26 16.70
N CYS A 207 -14.58 3.87 17.70
CA CYS A 207 -13.91 5.16 17.54
C CYS A 207 -12.62 5.05 16.68
N LEU A 208 -11.82 3.99 16.86
CA LEU A 208 -10.60 3.74 16.08
C LEU A 208 -10.84 3.16 14.69
N THR A 209 -12.01 2.58 14.43
CA THR A 209 -12.48 2.29 13.06
C THR A 209 -13.10 3.54 12.44
N GLY A 210 -13.75 4.39 13.24
CA GLY A 210 -14.31 5.69 12.85
C GLY A 210 -13.29 6.78 12.54
N LEU A 211 -12.04 6.71 13.01
CA LEU A 211 -10.97 7.63 12.61
C LEU A 211 -10.44 7.36 11.18
N PRO A 212 -10.07 6.12 10.80
CA PRO A 212 -9.73 5.79 9.41
C PRO A 212 -10.95 5.72 8.49
N VAL A 213 -12.17 5.50 9.02
CA VAL A 213 -13.43 5.62 8.25
C VAL A 213 -13.93 7.07 8.20
N GLY A 214 -13.61 7.93 9.17
CA GLY A 214 -13.95 9.36 9.21
C GLY A 214 -13.07 10.19 8.28
N PHE A 215 -11.80 9.80 8.12
CA PHE A 215 -10.99 10.21 6.96
C PHE A 215 -11.57 9.69 5.63
N ARG A 216 -12.40 8.65 5.66
CA ARG A 216 -13.12 8.11 4.50
C ARG A 216 -14.48 8.75 4.23
N VAL A 217 -15.00 9.61 5.13
CA VAL A 217 -16.32 10.24 5.01
C VAL A 217 -16.22 11.73 4.61
N TYR A 218 -15.11 12.41 4.91
CA TYR A 218 -14.85 13.74 4.31
C TYR A 218 -14.34 13.68 2.86
N GLU A 219 -14.09 12.49 2.32
CA GLU A 219 -13.66 12.24 0.93
C GLU A 219 -14.58 11.21 0.23
N ALA A 220 -15.89 11.31 0.47
CA ALA A 220 -16.89 10.50 -0.23
C ALA A 220 -17.73 11.35 -1.21
N THR A 221 -17.05 12.04 -2.12
CA THR A 221 -17.62 12.48 -3.41
C THR A 221 -16.90 11.72 -4.54
N PRO A 222 -17.60 11.46 -5.66
CA PRO A 222 -17.46 10.22 -6.40
C PRO A 222 -16.22 10.22 -7.28
N LYS A 223 -15.50 9.08 -7.25
CA LYS A 223 -14.60 8.58 -8.32
C LYS A 223 -13.60 9.63 -8.81
N ASN A 224 -12.35 9.66 -8.31
CA ASN A 224 -11.14 10.04 -9.09
C ASN A 224 -9.79 10.05 -8.31
N ASP A 225 -9.67 9.69 -7.03
CA ASP A 225 -8.47 10.08 -6.26
C ASP A 225 -7.16 9.28 -6.47
N VAL A 226 -7.18 8.12 -7.16
CA VAL A 226 -5.91 7.55 -7.66
C VAL A 226 -5.28 8.49 -8.70
N GLN A 227 -6.12 9.22 -9.43
CA GLN A 227 -5.66 10.22 -10.37
C GLN A 227 -5.12 11.46 -9.68
N GLU A 228 -5.58 11.87 -8.48
CA GLU A 228 -5.16 13.10 -7.78
C GLU A 228 -3.73 13.03 -7.21
N LEU A 229 -3.30 11.90 -6.65
CA LEU A 229 -1.91 11.75 -6.16
C LEU A 229 -0.92 11.60 -7.33
N ILE A 230 -1.36 10.91 -8.39
CA ILE A 230 -0.68 10.88 -9.69
C ILE A 230 -0.70 12.30 -10.30
N PHE A 231 -1.80 13.05 -10.18
CA PHE A 231 -1.93 14.42 -10.64
C PHE A 231 -0.98 15.32 -9.89
N CYS A 232 -0.79 15.18 -8.58
CA CYS A 232 0.19 15.95 -7.82
C CYS A 232 1.63 15.66 -8.27
N LEU A 233 1.96 14.40 -8.61
CA LEU A 233 3.26 14.02 -9.17
C LEU A 233 3.44 14.44 -10.64
N VAL A 234 2.35 14.48 -11.41
CA VAL A 234 2.29 14.98 -12.80
C VAL A 234 2.37 16.50 -12.82
N LEU A 235 1.68 17.20 -11.91
CA LEU A 235 1.77 18.64 -11.65
C LEU A 235 3.16 19.03 -11.17
N HIS A 236 3.81 18.18 -10.36
CA HIS A 236 5.22 18.30 -9.99
C HIS A 236 6.15 18.18 -11.21
N SER A 237 5.77 17.39 -12.21
CA SER A 237 6.48 17.29 -13.48
C SER A 237 6.21 18.52 -14.35
N ASP A 238 4.97 19.02 -14.38
CA ASP A 238 4.60 20.21 -15.13
C ASP A 238 5.30 21.49 -14.65
N SER A 239 5.44 21.64 -13.34
CA SER A 239 6.13 22.79 -12.73
C SER A 239 7.65 22.82 -12.96
N ALA A 240 8.25 21.77 -13.54
CA ALA A 240 9.69 21.68 -13.84
C ALA A 240 10.07 21.93 -15.32
N GLY A 241 9.10 22.19 -16.21
CA GLY A 241 9.36 22.53 -17.64
C GLY A 241 10.04 21.41 -18.46
N ARG A 242 10.67 21.73 -19.61
CA ARG A 242 11.14 20.72 -20.61
C ARG A 242 12.15 19.67 -20.10
N ARG A 243 12.78 19.84 -18.92
CA ARG A 243 13.65 18.83 -18.27
C ARG A 243 12.86 17.68 -17.61
N ARG A 244 11.52 17.68 -17.75
CA ARG A 244 10.53 16.66 -17.33
C ARG A 244 10.92 15.20 -17.57
N THR A 245 11.54 14.88 -18.71
CA THR A 245 11.61 13.51 -19.24
C THR A 245 12.84 12.74 -18.81
N ASN A 246 13.77 13.35 -18.09
CA ASN A 246 15.05 12.72 -17.80
C ASN A 246 14.98 11.84 -16.54
N CYS A 247 15.04 10.52 -16.75
CA CYS A 247 14.95 9.48 -15.71
C CYS A 247 15.97 9.67 -14.56
N TYR A 248 17.11 10.32 -14.81
CA TYR A 248 18.13 10.60 -13.79
C TYR A 248 17.65 11.52 -12.65
N HIS A 249 16.53 12.21 -12.82
CA HIS A 249 15.95 13.06 -11.77
C HIS A 249 15.00 12.28 -10.83
N GLY A 250 14.87 10.96 -10.97
CA GLY A 250 14.10 10.08 -10.08
C GLY A 250 12.58 10.16 -10.18
N ARG A 251 12.04 11.16 -10.89
CA ARG A 251 10.58 11.46 -10.96
C ARG A 251 9.76 10.33 -11.59
N GLY A 252 10.29 9.68 -12.64
CA GLY A 252 9.59 8.60 -13.35
C GLY A 252 9.40 7.33 -12.51
N GLN A 253 10.40 6.95 -11.70
CA GLN A 253 10.31 5.78 -10.84
C GLN A 253 9.42 6.04 -9.62
N SER A 254 9.39 7.27 -9.08
CA SER A 254 8.49 7.64 -7.98
C SER A 254 7.01 7.69 -8.41
N GLY A 255 6.72 8.15 -9.63
CA GLY A 255 5.35 8.08 -10.19
C GLY A 255 4.86 6.64 -10.35
N ALA A 256 5.75 5.75 -10.81
CA ALA A 256 5.45 4.33 -10.93
C ALA A 256 5.28 3.63 -9.56
N PHE A 257 5.97 4.11 -8.51
CA PHE A 257 5.83 3.65 -7.14
C PHE A 257 4.42 3.94 -6.57
N CYS A 258 3.90 5.15 -6.78
CA CYS A 258 2.55 5.52 -6.36
C CYS A 258 1.45 4.82 -7.18
N ALA A 259 1.67 4.61 -8.48
CA ALA A 259 0.74 3.87 -9.33
C ALA A 259 0.63 2.38 -8.93
N GLY A 260 1.75 1.71 -8.62
CA GLY A 260 1.72 0.30 -8.22
C GLY A 260 1.23 0.03 -6.79
N LEU A 261 1.17 1.06 -5.93
CA LEU A 261 0.50 0.98 -4.62
C LEU A 261 -1.04 0.99 -4.72
N CYS A 262 -1.60 1.39 -5.87
CA CYS A 262 -3.04 1.45 -6.11
C CYS A 262 -3.63 0.20 -6.80
N CYS A 263 -2.80 -0.79 -7.16
CA CYS A 263 -3.25 -2.05 -7.76
C CYS A 263 -3.36 -3.18 -6.72
#